data_AF-Q8YSN5-F1
#
_entry.id   AF-Q8YSN5-F1
#
_cell.length_a   1.000
_cell.length_b   1.000
_cell.length_c   1.000
_cell.angle_alpha   90.00
_cell.angle_beta   90.00
_cell.angle_gamma   90.00
#
_symmetry.space_group_name_H-M   'P 1'
#
loop_
_entity.id
_entity.type
_entity.pdbx_description
1 polymer ?
#
loop_
_entity_poly.entity_id
_entity_poly.type
_entity_poly.pdbx_seq_one_letter_code
_entity_poly.pdbx_strand_id
1 'polypeptide(L)'
;MGCDFCHEIFTVNIEQQQIKMPSRQPPLIWRWNGFNWAEAQLEGVELGWGYGLAATIFVLLPTTLIGIVAYYFPPTVHDPLTWLPYIWTILTFLSHLSIIIWIFIEVYQIPVAAYFRAITRWRNRQAER
;
A
#
# COMPACT_ATOMS: atom_id res chain seq x y z
N MET A 1 7.28 41.08 2.33
CA MET A 1 6.34 40.39 1.43
C MET A 1 6.75 38.93 1.36
N GLY A 2 6.00 38.04 2.00
CA GLY A 2 6.19 36.59 1.86
C GLY A 2 5.70 36.14 0.49
N CYS A 3 6.49 35.31 -0.17
CA CYS A 3 6.29 34.86 -1.55
C CYS A 3 4.88 34.28 -1.81
N ASP A 4 4.28 34.68 -2.93
CA ASP A 4 3.10 34.04 -3.53
C ASP A 4 3.28 32.53 -3.75
N PHE A 5 4.54 32.06 -3.84
CA PHE A 5 4.90 30.65 -3.98
C PHE A 5 4.56 29.79 -2.74
N CYS A 6 4.42 30.38 -1.54
CA CYS A 6 4.07 29.61 -0.34
C CYS A 6 2.68 29.00 -0.45
N HIS A 7 1.75 29.65 -1.16
CA HIS A 7 0.39 29.18 -1.35
C HIS A 7 0.29 27.88 -2.16
N GLU A 8 1.32 27.59 -2.96
CA GLU A 8 1.39 26.39 -3.81
C GLU A 8 2.04 25.21 -3.08
N ILE A 9 2.84 25.47 -2.04
CA ILE A 9 3.44 24.44 -1.19
C ILE A 9 2.52 24.12 -0.01
N PHE A 10 1.94 25.13 0.62
CA PHE A 10 1.03 24.99 1.76
C PHE A 10 -0.16 25.93 1.62
N THR A 11 -1.37 25.38 1.67
CA THR A 11 -2.59 26.16 1.77
C THR A 11 -3.06 26.13 3.22
N VAL A 12 -3.27 27.30 3.80
CA VAL A 12 -3.75 27.44 5.17
C VAL A 12 -5.23 27.79 5.11
N ASN A 13 -6.07 26.96 5.72
CA ASN A 13 -7.47 27.28 5.96
C ASN A 13 -7.62 27.68 7.43
N ILE A 14 -7.77 28.99 7.68
CA ILE A 14 -7.85 29.54 9.03
C ILE A 14 -9.20 29.20 9.69
N GLU A 15 -10.31 29.16 8.94
CA GLU A 15 -11.63 28.82 9.50
C GLU A 15 -11.67 27.39 10.02
N GLN A 16 -11.04 26.47 9.30
CA GLN A 16 -10.98 25.05 9.69
C GLN A 16 -9.76 24.71 10.55
N GLN A 17 -8.90 25.69 10.84
CA GLN A 17 -7.60 25.54 11.51
C GLN A 17 -6.77 24.37 10.93
N GLN A 18 -6.69 24.35 9.59
CA GLN A 18 -6.08 23.29 8.80
C GLN A 18 -4.92 23.81 7.96
N ILE A 19 -3.85 23.03 7.89
CA ILE A 19 -2.75 23.23 6.96
C ILE A 19 -2.77 22.06 5.98
N LYS A 20 -2.92 22.35 4.68
CA LYS A 20 -2.90 21.34 3.62
C LYS A 20 -1.66 21.53 2.74
N MET A 21 -1.01 20.43 2.38
CA MET A 21 0.10 20.42 1.42
C MET A 21 -0.39 19.88 0.06
N PRO A 22 -0.80 20.74 -0.89
CA PRO A 22 -1.38 20.30 -2.17
C PRO A 22 -0.36 19.73 -3.15
N SER A 23 0.94 19.96 -2.94
CA SER A 23 2.01 19.45 -3.81
C SER A 23 2.20 17.92 -3.74
N ARG A 24 1.50 17.23 -2.83
CA ARG A 24 1.46 15.77 -2.74
C ARG A 24 0.04 15.27 -3.07
N GLN A 25 -0.05 14.19 -3.84
CA GLN A 25 -1.31 13.46 -4.02
C GLN A 25 -1.15 12.06 -3.39
N PRO A 26 -1.96 11.68 -2.38
CA PRO A 26 -3.04 12.46 -1.73
C PRO A 26 -2.51 13.64 -0.88
N PRO A 27 -3.27 14.75 -0.75
CA PRO A 27 -2.83 15.91 -0.01
C PRO A 27 -2.83 15.61 1.48
N LEU A 28 -1.77 16.06 2.15
CA LEU A 28 -1.54 15.81 3.56
C LEU A 28 -2.13 16.96 4.38
N ILE A 29 -3.04 16.66 5.31
CA ILE A 29 -3.72 17.67 6.14
C ILE A 29 -3.32 17.53 7.61
N TRP A 30 -2.87 18.62 8.21
CA TRP A 30 -2.75 18.74 9.67
C TRP A 30 -3.89 19.58 10.22
N ARG A 31 -4.50 19.10 11.31
CA ARG A 31 -5.57 19.81 12.04
C ARG A 31 -5.07 20.27 13.39
N TRP A 32 -5.32 21.52 13.75
CA TRP A 32 -5.08 22.00 15.11
C TRP A 32 -6.27 21.63 16.02
N ASN A 33 -6.01 20.93 17.11
CA ASN A 33 -7.03 20.56 18.11
C ASN A 33 -7.22 21.65 19.18
N GLY A 34 -6.30 22.62 19.29
CA GLY A 34 -6.27 23.61 20.39
C GLY A 34 -5.04 23.46 21.27
N PHE A 35 -4.55 22.23 21.46
CA PHE A 35 -3.35 21.92 22.24
C PHE A 35 -2.20 21.33 21.41
N ASN A 36 -2.52 20.46 20.45
CA ASN A 36 -1.55 19.77 19.62
C ASN A 36 -1.98 19.78 18.15
N TRP A 37 -1.00 19.67 17.26
CA TRP A 37 -1.23 19.34 15.85
C TRP A 37 -1.60 17.86 15.76
N ALA A 38 -2.83 17.56 15.37
CA ALA A 38 -3.26 16.20 15.09
C ALA A 38 -2.58 15.69 13.81
N GLU A 39 -2.16 14.43 13.85
CA GLU A 39 -1.29 13.79 12.86
C GLU A 39 -1.90 13.84 11.45
N ALA A 40 -1.00 13.91 10.47
CA ALA A 40 -1.29 14.27 9.10
C ALA A 40 -2.22 13.23 8.43
N GLN A 41 -3.52 13.54 8.31
CA GLN A 41 -4.47 12.68 7.62
C GLN A 41 -4.31 12.89 6.11
N LEU A 42 -4.18 11.80 5.35
CA LEU A 42 -4.29 11.85 3.89
C LEU A 42 -5.76 12.10 3.54
N GLU A 43 -6.06 13.23 2.92
CA GLU A 43 -7.42 13.57 2.49
C GLU A 43 -7.93 12.51 1.49
N GLY A 44 -9.03 11.83 1.82
CA GLY A 44 -9.67 10.86 0.91
C GLY A 44 -9.17 9.42 1.00
N VAL A 45 -8.19 9.09 1.86
CA VAL A 45 -7.85 7.68 2.17
C VAL A 45 -8.51 7.29 3.49
N GLU A 46 -9.84 7.30 3.50
CA GLU A 46 -10.58 6.49 4.46
C GLU A 46 -10.53 5.06 3.94
N LEU A 47 -9.60 4.24 4.44
CA LEU A 47 -9.65 2.79 4.28
C LEU A 47 -10.90 2.27 5.00
N GLY A 48 -12.05 2.50 4.39
CA GLY A 48 -13.29 1.88 4.80
C GLY A 48 -13.16 0.36 4.71
N TRP A 49 -13.95 -0.33 5.52
CA TRP A 49 -14.05 -1.80 5.51
C TRP A 49 -14.27 -2.39 4.11
N GLY A 50 -14.89 -1.62 3.20
CA GLY A 50 -15.10 -2.00 1.81
C GLY A 50 -13.81 -2.29 1.03
N TYR A 51 -12.73 -1.53 1.25
CA TYR A 51 -11.46 -1.78 0.57
C TYR A 51 -10.78 -3.05 1.06
N GLY A 52 -10.82 -3.32 2.38
CA GLY A 52 -10.31 -4.56 2.95
C GLY A 52 -11.07 -5.78 2.45
N LEU A 53 -12.41 -5.68 2.35
CA LEU A 53 -13.24 -6.74 1.80
C LEU A 53 -12.95 -6.99 0.32
N ALA A 54 -12.86 -5.93 -0.48
CA ALA A 54 -12.57 -6.03 -1.91
C ALA A 54 -11.19 -6.65 -2.16
N ALA A 55 -10.16 -6.24 -1.43
CA ALA A 55 -8.82 -6.84 -1.52
C ALA A 55 -8.83 -8.32 -1.13
N THR A 56 -9.57 -8.67 -0.07
CA THR A 56 -9.73 -10.07 0.36
C THR A 56 -10.38 -10.92 -0.72
N ILE A 57 -11.48 -10.45 -1.31
CA ILE A 57 -12.19 -11.13 -2.39
C ILE A 57 -11.28 -11.26 -3.62
N PHE A 58 -10.57 -10.19 -3.98
CA PHE A 58 -9.66 -10.18 -5.13
C PHE A 58 -8.54 -11.22 -5.02
N VAL A 59 -8.05 -11.51 -3.82
CA VAL A 59 -7.04 -12.54 -3.59
C VAL A 59 -7.68 -13.93 -3.49
N LEU A 60 -8.73 -14.08 -2.69
CA LEU A 60 -9.29 -15.40 -2.38
C LEU A 60 -10.12 -16.00 -3.51
N LEU A 61 -10.92 -15.20 -4.23
CA LEU A 61 -11.79 -15.70 -5.28
C LEU A 61 -11.02 -16.44 -6.39
N PRO A 62 -9.99 -15.86 -7.04
CA PRO A 62 -9.27 -16.56 -8.09
C PRO A 62 -8.48 -17.77 -7.56
N THR A 63 -7.87 -17.66 -6.37
CA THR A 63 -7.13 -18.77 -5.75
C THR A 63 -8.04 -19.94 -5.39
N THR A 64 -9.21 -19.67 -4.80
CA THR A 64 -10.18 -20.72 -4.46
C THR A 64 -10.77 -21.37 -5.69
N LEU A 65 -11.09 -20.60 -6.74
CA LEU A 65 -11.61 -21.16 -7.99
C LEU A 65 -10.63 -22.16 -8.62
N ILE A 66 -9.34 -21.80 -8.69
CA ILE A 66 -8.30 -22.68 -9.23
C ILE A 66 -8.05 -23.88 -8.29
N GLY A 67 -8.02 -23.65 -6.98
CA GLY A 67 -7.84 -24.72 -5.99
C GLY A 67 -8.98 -25.74 -6.02
N ILE A 68 -10.23 -25.29 -6.20
CA ILE A 68 -11.41 -26.16 -6.38
C ILE A 68 -11.26 -27.02 -7.63
N VAL A 69 -10.80 -26.44 -8.75
CA VAL A 69 -10.55 -27.20 -9.98
C VAL A 69 -9.48 -28.28 -9.75
N ALA A 70 -8.38 -27.93 -9.09
CA ALA A 70 -7.32 -28.89 -8.75
C ALA A 70 -7.79 -30.00 -7.81
N TYR A 71 -8.76 -29.71 -6.92
CA TYR A 71 -9.33 -30.68 -5.99
C TYR A 71 -10.31 -31.65 -6.66
N TYR A 72 -11.23 -31.14 -7.49
CA TYR A 72 -12.23 -31.98 -8.17
C TYR A 72 -11.65 -32.76 -9.35
N PHE A 73 -10.60 -32.24 -9.99
CA PHE A 73 -9.92 -32.90 -11.11
C PHE A 73 -8.46 -33.17 -10.74
N PRO A 74 -8.20 -34.11 -9.81
CA PRO A 74 -6.85 -34.44 -9.40
C PRO A 74 -6.08 -35.06 -10.58
N PRO A 75 -4.84 -34.61 -10.84
CA PRO A 75 -4.06 -35.13 -11.95
C PRO A 75 -3.57 -36.55 -11.67
N THR A 76 -3.55 -37.37 -12.72
CA THR A 76 -3.09 -38.76 -12.71
C THR A 76 -1.59 -38.85 -12.43
N VAL A 77 -1.19 -39.59 -11.39
CA VAL A 77 0.18 -39.65 -10.83
C VAL A 77 1.29 -40.01 -11.83
N HIS A 78 0.92 -40.56 -12.99
CA HIS A 78 1.85 -40.96 -14.05
C HIS A 78 2.07 -39.89 -15.13
N ASP A 79 1.36 -38.76 -15.05
CA ASP A 79 1.53 -37.68 -16.01
C ASP A 79 2.64 -36.69 -15.58
N PRO A 80 3.44 -36.21 -16.54
CA PRO A 80 4.56 -35.30 -16.27
C PRO A 80 4.12 -33.93 -15.73
N LEU A 81 2.85 -33.55 -15.87
CA LEU A 81 2.29 -32.25 -15.49
C LEU A 81 1.43 -32.29 -14.21
N THR A 82 1.55 -33.34 -13.41
CA THR A 82 0.80 -33.50 -12.13
C THR A 82 0.97 -32.36 -11.13
N TRP A 83 2.11 -31.68 -11.15
CA TRP A 83 2.42 -30.57 -10.25
C TRP A 83 1.83 -29.23 -10.70
N LEU A 84 1.43 -29.12 -11.98
CA LEU A 84 1.02 -27.86 -12.58
C LEU A 84 -0.18 -27.21 -11.87
N PRO A 85 -1.29 -27.92 -11.54
CA PRO A 85 -2.44 -27.31 -10.88
C PRO A 85 -2.10 -26.72 -9.50
N TYR A 86 -1.21 -27.40 -8.76
CA TYR A 86 -0.78 -26.97 -7.43
C TYR A 86 0.11 -25.73 -7.51
N ILE A 87 1.11 -25.73 -8.39
CA ILE A 87 1.97 -24.55 -8.61
C ILE A 87 1.15 -23.38 -9.12
N TRP A 88 0.20 -23.61 -10.03
CA TRP A 88 -0.65 -22.56 -10.58
C TRP A 88 -1.56 -21.93 -9.52
N THR A 89 -2.08 -22.72 -8.58
CA THR A 89 -2.86 -22.21 -7.43
C THR A 89 -2.02 -21.27 -6.57
N ILE A 90 -0.80 -21.70 -6.23
CA ILE A 90 0.14 -20.90 -5.42
C ILE A 90 0.54 -19.62 -6.16
N LEU A 91 0.88 -19.73 -7.44
CA LEU A 91 1.26 -18.60 -8.27
C LEU A 91 0.13 -17.58 -8.36
N THR A 92 -1.12 -18.04 -8.54
CA THR A 92 -2.30 -17.18 -8.58
C THR A 92 -2.43 -16.39 -7.28
N PHE A 93 -2.32 -17.05 -6.12
CA PHE A 93 -2.35 -16.37 -4.83
C PHE A 93 -1.24 -15.30 -4.72
N LEU A 94 0.00 -15.65 -5.04
CA LEU A 94 1.14 -14.75 -4.94
C LEU A 94 1.02 -13.55 -5.89
N SER A 95 0.55 -13.76 -7.12
CA SER A 95 0.34 -12.70 -8.10
C SER A 95 -0.73 -11.70 -7.63
N HIS A 96 -1.89 -12.18 -7.19
CA HIS A 96 -2.96 -11.29 -6.72
C HIS A 96 -2.56 -10.56 -5.44
N LEU A 97 -1.88 -11.24 -4.51
CA LEU A 97 -1.33 -10.61 -3.32
C LEU A 97 -0.30 -9.53 -3.67
N SER A 98 0.58 -9.80 -4.64
CA SER A 98 1.59 -8.83 -5.09
C SER A 98 0.96 -7.57 -5.68
N ILE A 99 -0.15 -7.70 -6.42
CA ILE A 99 -0.90 -6.54 -6.94
C ILE A 99 -1.44 -5.69 -5.80
N ILE A 100 -2.05 -6.30 -4.79
CA ILE A 100 -2.57 -5.58 -3.62
C ILE A 100 -1.44 -4.89 -2.85
N ILE A 101 -0.32 -5.58 -2.61
CA ILE A 101 0.86 -5.00 -1.95
C ILE A 101 1.41 -3.83 -2.75
N TRP A 102 1.51 -3.96 -4.07
CA TRP A 102 2.00 -2.91 -4.94
C TRP A 102 1.11 -1.67 -4.90
N ILE A 103 -0.21 -1.84 -5.03
CA ILE A 103 -1.18 -0.75 -4.90
C ILE A 103 -1.08 -0.09 -3.53
N PHE A 104 -0.93 -0.88 -2.46
CA PHE A 104 -0.78 -0.35 -1.11
C PHE A 104 0.46 0.54 -0.99
N ILE A 105 1.60 0.11 -1.52
CA ILE A 105 2.84 0.90 -1.53
C ILE A 105 2.67 2.21 -2.31
N GLU A 106 2.06 2.14 -3.49
CA GLU A 106 1.83 3.29 -4.39
C GLU A 106 0.87 4.32 -3.77
N VAL A 107 -0.26 3.86 -3.22
CA VAL A 107 -1.28 4.72 -2.59
C VAL A 107 -0.73 5.42 -1.36
N TYR A 108 0.01 4.71 -0.51
CA TYR A 108 0.60 5.32 0.67
C TYR A 108 1.85 6.14 0.37
N GLN A 109 2.32 6.13 -0.89
CA GLN A 109 3.58 6.77 -1.31
C GLN A 109 4.69 6.44 -0.29
N ILE A 110 4.70 5.21 0.24
CA ILE A 110 5.71 4.80 1.23
C ILE A 110 7.02 4.84 0.46
N PRO A 111 7.98 5.69 0.83
CA PRO A 111 9.23 5.76 0.10
C PRO A 111 10.09 4.58 0.55
N VAL A 112 9.66 3.35 0.21
CA VAL A 112 10.27 2.07 0.61
C VAL A 112 11.75 2.08 0.21
N ALA A 113 12.06 2.62 -0.96
CA ALA A 113 13.44 2.83 -1.40
C ALA A 113 14.22 3.81 -0.50
N ALA A 114 13.62 4.90 -0.02
CA ALA A 114 14.26 5.83 0.90
C ALA A 114 14.45 5.20 2.30
N TYR A 115 13.46 4.43 2.76
CA TYR A 115 13.55 3.66 4.00
C TYR A 115 14.69 2.64 3.94
N PHE A 116 14.77 1.82 2.88
CA PHE A 116 15.88 0.89 2.69
C PHE A 116 17.21 1.63 2.56
N ARG A 117 17.30 2.73 1.81
CA ARG A 117 18.54 3.55 1.75
C ARG A 117 18.95 4.07 3.12
N ALA A 118 18.00 4.50 3.95
CA ALA A 118 18.26 4.95 5.31
C ALA A 118 18.75 3.80 6.20
N ILE A 119 18.14 2.62 6.11
CA ILE A 119 18.55 1.43 6.86
C ILE A 119 19.95 0.97 6.45
N THR A 120 20.26 0.96 5.15
CA THR A 120 21.59 0.57 4.65
C THR A 120 22.65 1.57 5.10
N ARG A 121 22.36 2.88 5.06
CA ARG A 121 23.25 3.92 5.61
C ARG A 121 23.45 3.78 7.12
N TRP A 122 22.40 3.44 7.87
CA TRP A 122 22.51 3.21 9.31
C TRP A 122 23.37 1.98 9.60
N ARG A 123 23.14 0.87 8.89
CA ARG A 123 23.92 -0.37 9.02
C ARG A 123 25.40 -0.14 8.70
N ASN A 124 25.72 0.58 7.62
CA ASN A 124 27.10 0.87 7.25
C ASN A 124 27.80 1.74 8.32
N ARG A 125 27.09 2.72 8.91
CA ARG A 125 27.65 3.55 10.01
C ARG A 125 27.92 2.78 11.30
N GLN A 126 27.21 1.68 11.55
CA GLN A 126 27.48 0.81 12.70
C GLN A 126 28.66 -0.14 12.43
N ALA A 127 28.93 -0.49 11.17
CA ALA A 127 30.06 -1.34 10.80
C ALA A 127 31.42 -0.61 10.79
N GLU A 128 31.42 0.73 10.77
CA GLU A 128 32.62 1.58 10.82
C GLU A 128 33.03 1.99 12.26
N ARG A 129 32.27 1.60 13.29
CA ARG A 129 32.63 1.77 14.70
C ARG A 129 33.16 0.48 15.29
#